data_AF-A0A2N7HLJ5-F1
#
_entry.id   AF-A0A2N7HLJ5-F1
#
_cell.length_a   1.000
_cell.length_b   1.000
_cell.length_c   1.000
_cell.angle_alpha   90.00
_cell.angle_beta   90.00
_cell.angle_gamma   90.00
#
_symmetry.space_group_name_H-M   'P 1'
#
loop_
_entity.id
_entity.type
_entity.pdbx_description
1 polymer ?
#
loop_
_entity_poly.entity_id
_entity_poly.type
_entity_poly.pdbx_seq_one_letter_code
_entity_poly.pdbx_strand_id
1 'polypeptide(L)'
;MKDSKQRPNLPLLGFAAYSGTGKTTVLEALLPLLTDAGLKVGVLKHAHHDFDVDKPGKDSYRLRKAGANQMLISSRNRHVMMTETPEAEADFDYLLTRFDTN
;
A
#
# COMPACT_ATOMS: atom_id res chain seq x y z
N MET A 1 2.29 2.32 -26.01
CA MET A 1 0.99 1.61 -25.96
C MET A 1 0.35 2.02 -24.64
N LYS A 2 -0.70 2.85 -24.66
CA LYS A 2 -1.37 3.32 -23.44
C LYS A 2 -2.38 2.26 -23.03
N ASP A 3 -1.96 1.32 -22.18
CA ASP A 3 -2.92 0.49 -21.46
C ASP A 3 -3.67 1.41 -20.51
N SER A 4 -4.83 1.90 -20.93
CA SER A 4 -5.77 2.62 -20.07
C SER A 4 -6.33 1.62 -19.07
N LYS A 5 -5.56 1.32 -18.01
CA LYS A 5 -6.06 0.58 -16.85
C LYS A 5 -7.21 1.41 -16.28
N GLN A 6 -8.44 0.94 -16.46
CA GLN A 6 -9.60 1.62 -15.93
C GLN A 6 -9.54 1.59 -14.41
N ARG A 7 -9.66 2.76 -13.77
CA ARG A 7 -9.76 2.90 -12.32
C ARG A 7 -10.92 2.02 -11.82
N PRO A 8 -10.72 1.22 -10.76
CA PRO A 8 -11.80 0.43 -10.20
C PRO A 8 -12.88 1.37 -9.62
N ASN A 9 -14.15 0.99 -9.73
CA ASN A 9 -15.27 1.75 -9.17
C ASN A 9 -15.32 1.57 -7.65
N LEU A 10 -14.42 2.26 -6.94
CA LEU A 10 -14.31 2.24 -5.48
C LEU A 10 -14.62 3.63 -4.93
N PRO A 11 -15.40 3.75 -3.83
CA PRO A 11 -15.49 4.99 -3.08
C PRO A 11 -14.10 5.39 -2.55
N LEU A 12 -13.65 6.60 -2.87
CA LEU A 12 -12.35 7.13 -2.43
C LEU A 12 -12.55 8.32 -1.48
N LEU A 13 -11.85 8.30 -0.34
CA LEU A 13 -11.77 9.41 0.60
C LEU A 13 -10.30 9.76 0.83
N GLY A 14 -9.92 10.98 0.43
CA GLY A 14 -8.55 11.48 0.57
C GLY A 14 -8.36 12.33 1.83
N PHE A 15 -7.27 12.09 2.56
CA PHE A 15 -6.87 12.91 3.70
C PHE A 15 -5.52 13.58 3.42
N ALA A 16 -5.51 14.91 3.38
CA ALA A 16 -4.31 15.71 3.13
C ALA A 16 -4.19 16.84 4.18
N ALA A 17 -2.97 17.03 4.67
CA ALA A 17 -2.60 18.08 5.63
C ALA A 17 -1.07 18.13 5.73
N TYR A 18 -0.50 19.10 6.44
CA TYR A 18 0.95 19.16 6.67
C TYR A 18 1.46 18.03 7.60
N SER A 19 2.76 17.73 7.53
CA SER A 19 3.36 16.75 8.45
C SER A 19 3.23 17.22 9.91
N GLY A 20 3.02 16.28 10.83
CA GLY A 20 2.90 16.59 12.26
C GLY A 20 1.53 17.16 12.70
N THR A 21 0.57 17.38 11.80
CA THR A 21 -0.75 17.97 12.16
C THR A 21 -1.80 16.96 12.67
N GLY A 22 -1.39 15.74 13.06
CA GLY A 22 -2.31 14.74 13.63
C GLY A 22 -3.13 13.93 12.62
N LYS A 23 -2.82 13.94 11.33
CA LYS A 23 -3.53 13.11 10.31
C LYS A 23 -3.62 11.64 10.72
N THR A 24 -2.49 11.08 11.15
CA THR A 24 -2.43 9.69 11.57
C THR A 24 -3.33 9.43 12.77
N THR A 25 -3.35 10.35 13.75
CA THR A 25 -4.21 10.25 14.93
C THR A 25 -5.69 10.21 14.58
N VAL A 26 -6.14 11.06 13.64
CA VAL A 26 -7.52 11.03 13.15
C VAL A 26 -7.84 9.72 12.44
N LEU A 27 -6.94 9.24 11.58
CA LEU A 27 -7.14 7.98 10.84
C LEU A 27 -7.16 6.76 11.77
N GLU A 28 -6.29 6.72 12.79
CA GLU A 28 -6.25 5.66 13.80
C GLU A 28 -7.53 5.61 14.65
N ALA A 29 -8.19 6.76 14.88
CA ALA A 29 -9.48 6.82 15.55
C ALA A 29 -10.66 6.47 14.62
N LEU A 30 -10.56 6.82 13.34
CA LEU A 30 -11.64 6.63 12.35
C LEU A 30 -11.73 5.18 11.85
N LEU A 31 -10.59 4.53 11.58
CA LEU A 31 -10.56 3.18 11.00
C LEU A 31 -11.33 2.13 11.83
N PRO A 32 -11.21 2.10 13.17
CA PRO A 32 -12.03 1.21 13.99
C PRO A 32 -13.53 1.45 13.81
N LEU A 33 -13.98 2.71 13.81
CA LEU A 33 -15.40 3.06 13.66
C LEU A 33 -15.97 2.60 12.31
N LEU A 34 -15.20 2.76 11.23
CA LEU A 34 -15.61 2.30 9.90
C LEU A 34 -15.66 0.76 9.83
N THR A 35 -14.68 0.10 10.45
CA THR A 35 -14.63 -1.36 10.50
C THR A 35 -15.77 -1.94 11.34
N ASP A 36 -16.08 -1.32 12.49
CA ASP A 36 -17.19 -1.69 13.37
C ASP A 36 -18.56 -1.46 12.70
N ALA A 37 -18.64 -0.51 11.77
CA ALA A 37 -19.79 -0.31 10.90
C ALA A 37 -19.90 -1.35 9.76
N GLY A 38 -19.00 -2.34 9.71
CA GLY A 38 -19.02 -3.44 8.72
C GLY A 38 -18.30 -3.13 7.41
N LEU A 39 -17.58 -2.01 7.30
CA LEU A 39 -16.83 -1.66 6.09
C LEU A 39 -15.46 -2.36 6.06
N LYS A 40 -15.13 -2.99 4.94
CA LYS A 40 -13.75 -3.42 4.64
C LYS A 40 -12.98 -2.23 4.08
N VAL A 41 -12.09 -1.64 4.87
CA VAL A 41 -11.37 -0.41 4.47
C VAL A 41 -9.96 -0.73 3.98
N GLY A 42 -9.67 -0.35 2.73
CA GLY A 42 -8.30 -0.31 2.19
C GLY A 42 -7.63 1.05 2.48
N VAL A 43 -6.31 1.05 2.67
CA VAL A 43 -5.53 2.28 2.90
C VAL A 43 -4.36 2.34 1.94
N LEU A 44 -4.33 3.36 1.08
CA LEU A 44 -3.17 3.72 0.28
C LEU A 44 -2.46 4.90 0.94
N LYS A 45 -1.23 4.67 1.39
CA LYS A 45 -0.38 5.72 1.96
C LYS A 45 0.76 6.01 0.99
N HIS A 46 0.87 7.25 0.55
CA HIS A 46 2.06 7.74 -0.14
C HIS A 46 3.14 8.09 0.90
N ALA A 47 4.31 7.47 0.79
CA ALA A 47 5.46 7.75 1.66
C ALA A 47 6.42 8.71 0.93
N HIS A 48 6.87 9.75 1.62
CA HIS A 48 7.80 10.74 1.04
C HIS A 48 9.27 10.29 1.02
N HIS A 49 9.58 9.12 1.60
CA HIS A 49 10.92 8.56 1.66
C HIS A 49 10.87 7.07 1.35
N ASP A 50 12.03 6.54 0.95
CA ASP A 50 12.24 5.10 0.76
C ASP A 50 11.87 4.33 2.04
N PHE A 51 11.32 3.12 1.86
CA PHE A 51 10.86 2.28 2.96
C PHE A 51 11.02 0.81 2.63
N ASP A 52 11.33 0.02 3.66
CA ASP A 52 11.33 -1.44 3.58
C ASP A 52 10.28 -2.00 4.55
N VAL A 53 9.48 -2.97 4.09
CA VAL A 53 8.58 -3.74 4.95
C VAL A 53 9.31 -4.94 5.58
N ASP A 54 10.35 -5.44 4.90
CA ASP A 54 11.23 -6.46 5.43
C ASP A 54 12.45 -5.86 6.16
N LYS A 55 13.35 -6.73 6.63
CA LYS A 55 14.48 -6.36 7.49
C LYS A 55 15.82 -6.65 6.80
N PRO A 56 16.77 -5.68 6.78
CA PRO A 56 18.12 -5.92 6.31
C PRO A 56 18.73 -7.18 6.91
N GLY A 57 19.38 -7.98 6.06
CA GLY A 57 20.03 -9.23 6.46
C GLY A 57 19.11 -10.45 6.61
N LYS A 58 17.78 -10.29 6.48
CA LYS A 58 16.85 -11.43 6.37
C LYS A 58 16.65 -11.87 4.92
N ASP A 59 16.11 -13.07 4.75
CA ASP A 59 16.05 -13.75 3.45
C ASP A 59 15.27 -12.95 2.40
N SER A 60 14.07 -12.46 2.72
CA SER A 60 13.27 -11.67 1.77
C SER A 60 14.00 -10.41 1.30
N TYR A 61 14.68 -9.72 2.22
CA TYR A 61 15.45 -8.51 1.91
C TYR A 61 16.62 -8.86 0.98
N ARG A 62 17.38 -9.91 1.31
CA ARG A 62 18.52 -10.36 0.51
C ARG A 62 18.08 -10.78 -0.89
N LEU A 63 17.00 -11.54 -1.01
CA LEU A 63 16.46 -11.98 -2.31
C LEU A 63 15.97 -10.82 -3.17
N ARG A 64 15.28 -9.84 -2.57
CA ARG A 64 14.83 -8.63 -3.25
C ARG A 64 16.02 -7.79 -3.75
N LYS A 65 16.99 -7.51 -2.88
CA LYS A 65 18.22 -6.77 -3.27
C LYS A 65 19.13 -7.56 -4.22
N ALA A 66 18.99 -8.88 -4.30
CA ALA A 66 19.68 -9.70 -5.30
C ALA A 66 19.02 -9.66 -6.69
N GLY A 67 17.86 -9.01 -6.85
CA GLY A 67 17.23 -8.77 -8.14
C GLY A 67 15.79 -9.27 -8.28
N ALA A 68 15.17 -9.79 -7.21
CA ALA A 68 13.75 -10.14 -7.28
C ALA A 68 12.88 -8.86 -7.35
N ASN A 69 12.36 -8.57 -8.54
CA ASN A 69 11.52 -7.38 -8.79
C ASN A 69 10.18 -7.42 -8.05
N GLN A 70 9.68 -8.62 -7.76
CA GLN A 70 8.50 -8.82 -6.92
C GLN A 70 8.80 -9.81 -5.81
N MET A 71 8.35 -9.49 -4.60
CA MET A 71 8.54 -10.29 -3.40
C MET A 71 7.20 -10.51 -2.70
N LEU A 72 6.73 -11.76 -2.69
CA LEU A 72 5.54 -12.17 -1.96
C LEU A 72 5.95 -12.89 -0.68
N ILE A 73 5.57 -12.32 0.48
CA ILE A 73 5.80 -12.92 1.79
C ILE A 73 4.45 -13.33 2.35
N SER A 74 4.30 -14.59 2.79
CA SER A 74 3.03 -15.11 3.29
C SER A 74 3.21 -15.82 4.63
N SER A 75 2.15 -15.80 5.43
CA SER A 75 2.03 -16.49 6.71
C SER A 75 0.56 -16.83 6.96
N ARG A 76 0.28 -17.58 8.03
CA ARG A 76 -1.09 -17.87 8.46
C ARG A 76 -1.95 -16.62 8.69
N ASN A 77 -1.34 -15.51 9.12
CA ASN A 77 -2.08 -14.35 9.61
C ASN A 77 -2.16 -13.21 8.58
N ARG A 78 -1.22 -13.14 7.64
CA ARG A 78 -1.11 -12.05 6.65
C ARG A 78 -0.15 -12.42 5.54
N HIS A 79 -0.26 -11.69 4.44
CA HIS A 79 0.72 -11.67 3.38
C HIS A 79 1.07 -10.21 2.99
N VAL A 80 2.19 -10.04 2.30
CA VAL A 80 2.70 -8.77 1.78
C VAL A 80 3.20 -9.00 0.36
N MET A 81 2.89 -8.09 -0.56
CA MET A 81 3.50 -8.01 -1.89
C MET A 81 4.30 -6.71 -1.98
N MET A 82 5.60 -6.82 -2.23
CA MET A 82 6.46 -5.69 -2.56
C MET A 82 6.83 -5.76 -4.04
N THR A 83 6.84 -4.61 -4.72
CA THR A 83 7.23 -4.48 -6.13
C THR A 83 8.20 -3.32 -6.23
N GLU A 84 9.40 -3.59 -6.74
CA GLU A 84 10.40 -2.56 -6.99
C GLU A 84 9.94 -1.64 -8.13
N THR A 85 10.23 -0.35 -8.01
CA THR A 85 9.86 0.69 -8.99
C THR A 85 11.07 1.55 -9.35
N PRO A 86 12.17 0.95 -9.85
CA PRO A 86 13.46 1.64 -9.99
C PRO A 86 13.45 2.77 -11.03
N GLU A 87 12.52 2.74 -11.97
CA GLU A 87 12.42 3.73 -13.06
C GLU A 87 11.52 4.92 -12.70
N ALA A 88 10.36 4.65 -12.09
CA ALA A 88 9.37 5.65 -11.75
C ALA A 88 8.34 5.09 -10.76
N GLU A 89 7.75 5.97 -9.95
CA GLU A 89 6.64 5.61 -9.06
C GLU A 89 5.47 4.99 -9.84
N ALA A 90 4.81 4.03 -9.19
CA ALA A 90 3.61 3.41 -9.71
C ALA A 90 2.46 4.43 -9.83
N ASP A 91 1.76 4.39 -10.96
CA ASP A 91 0.58 5.24 -11.18
C ASP A 91 -0.51 4.98 -10.13
N PHE A 92 -1.18 6.05 -9.69
CA PHE A 92 -2.20 5.99 -8.64
C PHE A 92 -3.36 5.06 -9.01
N ASP A 93 -3.88 5.12 -10.23
CA ASP A 93 -5.00 4.28 -10.66
C ASP A 93 -4.60 2.82 -10.74
N TYR A 94 -3.37 2.56 -11.19
CA TYR A 94 -2.79 1.22 -11.14
C TYR A 94 -2.62 0.68 -9.70
N LEU A 95 -2.22 1.51 -8.73
CA LEU A 95 -2.14 1.08 -7.34
C LEU A 95 -3.53 0.75 -6.76
N LEU A 96 -4.57 1.48 -7.15
CA LEU A 96 -5.94 1.16 -6.74
C LEU A 96 -6.41 -0.22 -7.23
N THR A 97 -5.94 -0.69 -8.39
CA THR A 97 -6.26 -2.06 -8.86
C THR A 97 -5.60 -3.17 -8.02
N ARG A 98 -4.81 -2.83 -6.99
CA ARG A 98 -4.14 -3.80 -6.12
C ARG A 98 -4.92 -4.10 -4.84
N PHE A 99 -5.97 -3.35 -4.53
CA PHE A 99 -6.88 -3.71 -3.46
C PHE A 99 -7.79 -4.88 -3.86
N ASP A 100 -8.09 -5.76 -2.90
CA ASP A 100 -9.14 -6.75 -3.07
C ASP A 100 -10.50 -6.05 -2.98
N THR A 101 -11.34 -6.27 -3.97
CA THR A 101 -12.66 -5.64 -4.10
C THR A 101 -13.80 -6.63 -3.92
N ASN A 102 -13.52 -7.85 -3.44
CA ASN A 102 -14.49 -8.93 -3.26
C ASN A 102 -14.97 -9.10 -1.80
#